data_AF-A0A140DYE8-F1
#
_entry.id   AF-A0A140DYE8-F1
#
_cell.length_a   1.000
_cell.length_b   1.000
_cell.length_c   1.000
_cell.angle_alpha   90.00
_cell.angle_beta   90.00
_cell.angle_gamma   90.00
#
_symmetry.space_group_name_H-M   'P 1'
#
loop_
_entity.id
_entity.type
_entity.pdbx_description
1 polymer ?
#
loop_
_entity_poly.entity_id
_entity_poly.type
_entity_poly.pdbx_seq_one_letter_code
_entity_poly.pdbx_strand_id
1 'polypeptide(L)'
;MMIFDPAAPRSYVSGLKRQMNRYELREALLDTSPDLRKAYHFRNRLSEYYRKENLSTAEEELRSLIRDLDSTGVEELQSFADTLRNWFREIINSFHIVKQEYVVDPKTGNVRLKEHRLTSSMIENRNKIIKMIKHNANGYTNWERFRNRVLFVLSRGPEDGHPDRQDKAVNSRENSSK
;
A
#
# COMPACT_ATOMS: atom_id res chain seq x y z
N MET A 1 -3.47 10.82 18.89
CA MET A 1 -4.66 10.03 19.30
C MET A 1 -4.44 8.60 18.83
N MET A 2 -4.24 7.64 19.74
CA MET A 2 -4.16 6.23 19.35
C MET A 2 -5.55 5.75 18.92
N ILE A 3 -5.65 5.11 17.74
CA ILE A 3 -6.94 4.68 17.16
C ILE A 3 -7.64 3.63 18.04
N PHE A 4 -6.88 2.86 18.82
CA PHE A 4 -7.37 1.79 19.70
C PHE A 4 -7.09 2.08 21.18
N ASP A 5 -7.33 3.31 21.62
CA ASP A 5 -7.24 3.68 23.03
C ASP A 5 -8.35 3.00 23.85
N PRO A 6 -8.02 2.17 24.87
CA PRO A 6 -9.02 1.55 25.75
C PRO A 6 -9.87 2.56 26.53
N ALA A 7 -9.34 3.76 26.78
CA ALA A 7 -10.02 4.84 27.49
C ALA A 7 -10.85 5.75 26.55
N ALA A 8 -10.90 5.45 25.25
CA ALA A 8 -11.67 6.24 24.29
C ALA A 8 -13.17 6.19 24.59
N PRO A 9 -13.91 7.29 24.30
CA PRO A 9 -15.36 7.32 24.47
C PRO A 9 -16.03 6.24 23.63
N ARG A 10 -17.07 5.63 24.20
CA ARG A 10 -17.86 4.58 23.55
C ARG A 10 -18.88 5.18 22.59
N SER A 11 -19.15 4.44 21.52
CA SER A 11 -20.20 4.74 20.55
C SER A 11 -21.09 3.51 20.34
N TYR A 12 -22.34 3.72 19.94
CA TYR A 12 -23.26 2.60 19.74
C TYR A 12 -22.89 1.82 18.47
N VAL A 13 -22.65 0.51 18.61
CA VAL A 13 -22.40 -0.38 17.48
C VAL A 13 -23.67 -1.17 17.19
N SER A 14 -24.37 -0.83 16.10
CA SER A 14 -25.66 -1.43 15.75
C SER A 14 -25.60 -2.94 15.54
N GLY A 15 -24.57 -3.43 14.84
CA GLY A 15 -24.40 -4.86 14.55
C GLY A 15 -24.25 -5.75 15.79
N LEU A 16 -23.71 -5.20 16.89
CA LEU A 16 -23.52 -5.91 18.17
C LEU A 16 -24.51 -5.46 19.25
N LYS A 17 -25.39 -4.50 18.94
CA LYS A 17 -26.42 -3.93 19.82
C LYS A 17 -25.91 -3.45 21.18
N ARG A 18 -24.68 -2.93 21.25
CA ARG A 18 -24.05 -2.47 22.51
C ARG A 18 -23.15 -1.25 22.30
N GLN A 19 -22.88 -0.51 23.38
CA GLN A 19 -21.95 0.62 23.40
C GLN A 19 -20.52 0.09 23.48
N MET A 20 -19.67 0.49 22.53
CA MET A 20 -18.28 0.04 22.47
C MET A 20 -17.37 1.16 21.96
N ASN A 21 -16.14 1.21 22.44
CA ASN A 21 -15.08 1.95 21.75
C ASN A 21 -14.38 1.06 20.69
N ARG A 22 -13.46 1.64 19.92
CA ARG A 22 -12.78 0.93 18.83
C ARG A 22 -11.90 -0.23 19.33
N TYR A 23 -11.34 -0.13 20.53
CA TYR A 23 -10.58 -1.20 21.15
C TYR A 23 -11.49 -2.38 21.49
N GLU A 24 -12.60 -2.12 22.19
CA GLU A 24 -13.58 -3.15 22.58
C GLU A 24 -14.22 -3.82 21.35
N LEU A 25 -14.53 -3.04 20.31
CA LEU A 25 -15.04 -3.57 19.05
C LEU A 25 -14.04 -4.52 18.38
N ARG A 26 -12.76 -4.16 18.35
CA ARG A 26 -11.71 -5.03 17.82
C ARG A 26 -11.64 -6.33 18.60
N GLU A 27 -11.55 -6.26 19.94
CA GLU A 27 -11.46 -7.48 20.76
C GLU A 27 -12.65 -8.41 20.52
N ALA A 28 -13.86 -7.87 20.46
CA ALA A 28 -15.05 -8.66 20.15
C ALA A 28 -15.01 -9.35 18.78
N LEU A 29 -14.43 -8.70 17.77
CA LEU A 29 -14.23 -9.33 16.46
C LEU A 29 -13.18 -10.43 16.54
N LEU A 30 -12.06 -10.20 17.25
CA LEU A 30 -11.00 -11.20 17.42
C LEU A 30 -11.41 -12.39 18.30
N ASP A 31 -12.40 -12.21 19.20
CA ASP A 31 -12.98 -13.29 20.00
C ASP A 31 -13.87 -14.23 19.18
N THR A 32 -14.29 -13.83 17.98
CA THR A 32 -15.15 -14.65 17.13
C THR A 32 -14.41 -15.87 16.57
N SER A 33 -13.10 -15.77 16.35
CA SER A 33 -12.29 -16.89 15.85
C SER A 33 -10.83 -16.78 16.31
N PRO A 34 -10.24 -17.87 16.86
CA PRO A 34 -8.83 -17.90 17.23
C PRO A 34 -7.92 -17.70 16.01
N ASP A 35 -8.32 -18.15 14.83
CA ASP A 35 -7.52 -18.04 13.61
C ASP A 35 -7.51 -16.59 13.09
N LEU A 36 -8.64 -15.89 13.19
CA LEU A 36 -8.72 -14.46 12.91
C LEU A 36 -7.80 -13.66 13.84
N ARG A 37 -7.76 -14.03 15.13
CA ARG A 37 -6.85 -13.42 16.11
C ARG A 37 -5.38 -13.62 15.71
N LYS A 38 -4.98 -14.85 15.37
CA LYS A 38 -3.62 -15.15 14.87
C LYS A 38 -3.29 -14.32 13.62
N ALA A 39 -4.17 -14.31 12.63
CA ALA A 39 -3.98 -13.56 11.38
C ALA A 39 -3.83 -12.05 11.60
N TYR A 40 -4.65 -11.48 12.50
CA TYR A 40 -4.58 -10.07 12.86
C TYR A 40 -3.23 -9.71 13.50
N HIS A 41 -2.77 -10.51 14.47
CA HIS A 41 -1.47 -10.30 15.12
C HIS A 41 -0.31 -10.40 14.13
N PHE A 42 -0.32 -11.43 13.29
CA PHE A 42 0.69 -11.59 12.25
C PHE A 42 0.73 -10.41 11.29
N ARG A 43 -0.42 -9.97 10.77
CA ARG A 43 -0.52 -8.81 9.86
C ARG A 43 0.06 -7.53 10.47
N ASN A 44 -0.15 -7.30 11.76
CA ASN A 44 0.45 -6.15 12.45
C ASN A 44 1.96 -6.31 12.61
N ARG A 45 2.43 -7.51 12.94
CA ARG A 45 3.87 -7.79 13.05
C ARG A 45 4.58 -7.62 11.71
N LEU A 46 3.98 -8.10 10.61
CA LEU A 46 4.49 -7.90 9.26
C LEU A 46 4.52 -6.41 8.87
N SER A 47 3.51 -5.63 9.31
CA SER A 47 3.51 -4.17 9.08
C SER A 47 4.65 -3.48 9.83
N GLU A 48 4.93 -3.91 11.07
CA GLU A 48 6.05 -3.40 11.86
C GLU A 48 7.41 -3.81 11.27
N TYR A 49 7.52 -5.02 10.72
CA TYR A 49 8.72 -5.50 10.02
C TYR A 49 9.13 -4.53 8.91
N TYR A 50 8.22 -4.20 7.99
CA TYR A 50 8.53 -3.25 6.91
C TYR A 50 8.84 -1.83 7.41
N ARG A 51 8.29 -1.44 8.57
CA ARG A 51 8.47 -0.10 9.15
C ARG A 51 9.79 0.07 9.90
N LYS A 52 10.23 -0.94 10.63
CA LYS A 52 11.35 -0.86 11.59
C LYS A 52 12.63 -1.48 11.07
N GLU A 53 12.54 -2.59 10.34
CA GLU A 53 13.73 -3.33 9.94
C GLU A 53 14.52 -2.59 8.86
N ASN A 54 15.80 -2.94 8.78
CA ASN A 54 16.74 -2.45 7.78
C ASN A 54 17.42 -3.64 7.08
N LEU A 55 18.27 -3.38 6.10
CA LEU A 55 18.87 -4.43 5.28
C LEU A 55 19.63 -5.50 6.11
N SER A 56 20.26 -5.12 7.23
CA SER A 56 20.99 -6.08 8.08
C SER A 56 20.10 -6.97 8.94
N THR A 57 18.94 -6.48 9.38
CA THR A 57 18.05 -7.21 10.30
C THR A 57 16.86 -7.87 9.58
N ALA A 58 16.52 -7.38 8.39
CA ALA A 58 15.36 -7.82 7.63
C ALA A 58 15.39 -9.31 7.27
N GLU A 59 16.58 -9.90 7.05
CA GLU A 59 16.68 -11.31 6.70
C GLU A 59 16.32 -12.21 7.89
N GLU A 60 16.92 -11.95 9.05
CA GLU A 60 16.67 -12.74 10.26
C GLU A 60 15.22 -12.61 10.72
N GLU A 61 14.67 -11.39 10.71
CA GLU A 61 13.28 -11.16 11.10
C GLU A 61 12.28 -11.79 10.13
N LEU A 62 12.56 -11.81 8.81
CA LEU A 62 11.70 -12.51 7.85
C LEU A 62 11.70 -14.02 8.09
N ARG A 63 12.86 -14.61 8.39
CA ARG A 63 12.95 -16.03 8.77
C ARG A 63 12.15 -16.29 10.05
N SER A 64 12.23 -15.39 11.02
CA SER A 64 11.44 -15.46 12.25
C SER A 64 9.94 -15.46 11.96
N LEU A 65 9.46 -14.50 11.17
CA LEU A 65 8.06 -14.40 10.74
C LEU A 65 7.56 -15.66 10.03
N ILE A 66 8.36 -16.23 9.13
CA ILE A 66 8.01 -17.45 8.40
C ILE A 66 7.85 -18.63 9.36
N ARG A 67 8.79 -18.82 10.31
CA ARG A 67 8.68 -19.89 11.33
C ARG A 67 7.42 -19.74 12.19
N ASP A 68 7.09 -18.50 12.55
CA ASP A 68 5.90 -18.24 13.35
C ASP A 68 4.63 -18.60 12.57
N LEU A 69 4.56 -18.27 11.27
CA LEU A 69 3.46 -18.68 10.40
C LEU A 69 3.31 -20.20 10.31
N ASP A 70 4.41 -20.93 10.15
CA ASP A 70 4.39 -22.40 10.08
C ASP A 70 3.78 -23.01 11.34
N SER A 71 4.08 -22.42 12.50
CA SER A 71 3.61 -22.90 13.80
C SER A 71 2.14 -22.56 14.10
N THR A 72 1.47 -21.73 13.28
CA THR A 72 0.10 -21.27 13.57
C THR A 72 -0.97 -22.35 13.46
N GLY A 73 -0.73 -23.38 12.64
CA GLY A 73 -1.70 -24.43 12.31
C GLY A 73 -2.88 -23.95 11.44
N VAL A 74 -2.82 -22.74 10.88
CA VAL A 74 -3.85 -22.16 10.01
C VAL A 74 -3.39 -22.29 8.56
N GLU A 75 -4.11 -23.05 7.75
CA GLU A 75 -3.70 -23.40 6.38
C GLU A 75 -3.44 -22.16 5.51
N GLU A 76 -4.28 -21.13 5.61
CA GLU A 76 -4.12 -19.90 4.83
C GLU A 76 -2.87 -19.11 5.25
N LEU A 77 -2.51 -19.14 6.53
CA LEU A 77 -1.29 -18.49 7.04
C LEU A 77 -0.03 -19.29 6.64
N GLN A 78 -0.11 -20.62 6.64
CA GLN A 78 0.96 -21.49 6.17
C GLN A 78 1.19 -21.33 4.66
N SER A 79 0.12 -21.26 3.86
CA SER A 79 0.21 -20.94 2.43
C SER A 79 0.83 -19.56 2.17
N PHE A 80 0.53 -18.58 3.03
CA PHE A 80 1.18 -17.28 2.96
C PHE A 80 2.68 -17.36 3.31
N ALA A 81 3.09 -18.24 4.23
CA ALA A 81 4.49 -18.49 4.54
C ALA A 81 5.27 -18.98 3.29
N ASP A 82 4.67 -19.87 2.51
CA ASP A 82 5.26 -20.33 1.24
C ASP A 82 5.42 -19.19 0.24
N THR A 83 4.45 -18.27 0.20
CA THR A 83 4.57 -17.05 -0.62
C THR A 83 5.76 -16.21 -0.17
N LEU A 84 5.96 -16.01 1.14
CA LEU A 84 7.12 -15.27 1.65
C LEU A 84 8.45 -15.97 1.35
N ARG A 85 8.50 -17.31 1.34
CA ARG A 85 9.68 -18.08 0.94
C ARG A 85 9.99 -17.90 -0.55
N ASN A 86 8.97 -17.97 -1.40
CA ASN A 86 9.13 -17.84 -2.85
C ASN A 86 9.66 -16.46 -3.24
N TRP A 87 9.25 -15.42 -2.52
CA TRP A 87 9.66 -14.04 -2.76
C TRP A 87 10.74 -13.55 -1.77
N PHE A 88 11.40 -14.46 -1.06
CA PHE A 88 12.26 -14.12 0.06
C PHE A 88 13.35 -13.13 -0.35
N ARG A 89 14.05 -13.42 -1.45
CA ARG A 89 15.15 -12.59 -1.95
C ARG A 89 14.66 -11.20 -2.37
N GLU A 90 13.54 -11.12 -3.06
CA GLU A 90 12.94 -9.87 -3.54
C GLU A 90 12.49 -8.99 -2.38
N ILE A 91 11.92 -9.61 -1.33
CA ILE A 91 11.54 -8.91 -0.10
C ILE A 91 12.78 -8.32 0.57
N ILE A 92 13.86 -9.09 0.75
CA ILE A 92 15.10 -8.56 1.34
C ILE A 92 15.68 -7.43 0.49
N ASN A 93 15.69 -7.60 -0.84
CA ASN A 93 16.17 -6.57 -1.75
C ASN A 93 15.37 -5.26 -1.66
N SER A 94 14.09 -5.32 -1.26
CA SER A 94 13.26 -4.11 -1.09
C SER A 94 13.75 -3.19 0.05
N PHE A 95 14.57 -3.70 0.97
CA PHE A 95 15.17 -2.90 2.06
C PHE A 95 16.38 -2.09 1.62
N HIS A 96 16.88 -2.26 0.39
CA HIS A 96 17.92 -1.38 -0.14
C HIS A 96 17.42 0.07 -0.27
N ILE A 97 18.24 0.99 0.24
CA ILE A 97 18.01 2.42 0.11
C ILE A 97 18.53 2.85 -1.26
N VAL A 98 17.65 3.44 -2.07
CA VAL A 98 17.96 3.86 -3.45
C VAL A 98 18.21 5.36 -3.55
N LYS A 99 17.55 6.14 -2.70
CA LYS A 99 17.68 7.60 -2.69
C LYS A 99 17.64 8.12 -1.27
N GLN A 100 18.47 9.11 -0.99
CA GLN A 100 18.43 9.88 0.25
C GLN A 100 18.10 11.33 -0.09
N GLU A 101 17.22 11.93 0.70
CA GLU A 101 16.73 13.28 0.45
C GLU A 101 16.66 14.06 1.76
N TYR A 102 17.17 15.29 1.74
CA TYR A 102 17.05 16.20 2.87
C TYR A 102 15.71 16.93 2.78
N VAL A 103 14.82 16.63 3.71
CA VAL A 103 13.49 17.25 3.79
C VAL A 103 13.52 18.30 4.90
N VAL A 104 13.24 19.55 4.53
CA VAL A 104 13.06 20.63 5.51
C VAL A 104 11.61 20.60 5.98
N ASP A 105 11.38 20.48 7.28
CA ASP A 105 10.05 20.58 7.84
C ASP A 105 9.54 22.03 7.76
N PRO A 106 8.46 22.32 7.00
CA PRO A 106 8.04 23.69 6.73
C PRO A 106 7.64 24.49 7.97
N LYS A 107 7.33 23.80 9.07
CA LYS A 107 6.84 24.40 10.31
C LYS A 107 7.94 24.67 11.34
N THR A 108 8.99 23.86 11.34
CA THR A 108 10.05 23.90 12.36
C THR A 108 11.39 24.33 11.79
N GLY A 109 11.55 24.33 10.47
CA GLY A 109 12.84 24.59 9.81
C GLY A 109 13.85 23.46 9.99
N ASN A 110 13.48 22.36 10.67
CA ASN A 110 14.37 21.24 10.92
C ASN A 110 14.63 20.45 9.65
N VAL A 111 15.89 20.11 9.40
CA VAL A 111 16.29 19.23 8.30
C VAL A 111 16.26 17.79 8.80
N ARG A 112 15.51 16.93 8.11
CA ARG A 112 15.53 15.48 8.35
C ARG A 112 16.00 14.75 7.10
N LEU A 113 16.83 13.74 7.29
CA LEU A 113 17.21 12.81 6.24
C LEU A 113 16.04 11.84 6.02
N LYS A 114 15.53 11.79 4.79
CA LYS A 114 14.53 10.83 4.35
C LYS A 114 15.17 9.82 3.43
N GLU A 115 15.15 8.57 3.85
CA GLU A 115 15.61 7.45 3.05
C GLU A 115 14.44 6.87 2.25
N HIS A 116 14.68 6.64 0.96
CA HIS A 116 13.71 6.08 0.04
C HIS A 116 14.16 4.68 -0.36
N ARG A 117 13.29 3.70 -0.05
CA ARG A 117 13.40 2.31 -0.51
C ARG A 117 12.74 2.15 -1.87
N LEU A 118 12.97 1.01 -2.53
CA LEU A 118 12.14 0.61 -3.66
C LEU A 118 10.70 0.44 -3.19
N THR A 119 9.75 1.10 -3.87
CA THR A 119 8.32 0.98 -3.55
C THR A 119 7.54 0.57 -4.79
N SER A 120 6.45 -0.18 -4.58
CA SER A 120 5.50 -0.55 -5.65
C SER A 120 4.67 0.64 -6.13
N SER A 121 4.70 1.78 -5.43
CA SER A 121 3.82 2.93 -5.66
C SER A 121 3.83 3.46 -7.09
N MET A 122 5.02 3.55 -7.71
CA MET A 122 5.18 3.98 -9.09
C MET A 122 4.51 3.03 -10.07
N ILE A 123 4.70 1.72 -9.88
CA ILE A 123 4.09 0.68 -10.72
C ILE A 123 2.58 0.62 -10.51
N GLU A 124 2.11 0.77 -9.27
CA GLU A 124 0.68 0.83 -8.94
C GLU A 124 -0.01 2.01 -9.63
N ASN A 125 0.62 3.18 -9.65
CA ASN A 125 0.11 4.35 -10.39
C ASN A 125 0.00 4.06 -11.89
N ARG A 126 1.02 3.46 -12.50
CA ARG A 126 0.99 3.06 -13.92
C ARG A 126 -0.11 2.04 -14.19
N ASN A 127 -0.27 1.02 -13.33
CA ASN A 127 -1.35 0.03 -13.44
C ASN A 127 -2.74 0.65 -13.32
N LYS A 128 -2.92 1.65 -12.44
CA LYS A 128 -4.17 2.40 -12.33
C LYS A 128 -4.50 3.16 -13.62
N ILE A 129 -3.53 3.84 -14.22
CA ILE A 129 -3.71 4.55 -15.49
C ILE A 129 -4.11 3.57 -16.60
N ILE A 130 -3.43 2.42 -16.71
CA ILE A 130 -3.76 1.39 -17.72
C ILE A 130 -5.19 0.88 -17.55
N LYS A 131 -5.61 0.59 -16.30
CA LYS A 131 -6.98 0.19 -15.99
C LYS A 131 -8.00 1.26 -16.40
N MET A 132 -7.69 2.53 -16.17
CA MET A 132 -8.54 3.65 -16.59
C MET A 132 -8.63 3.79 -18.11
N ILE A 133 -7.52 3.61 -18.85
CA ILE A 133 -7.54 3.58 -20.33
C ILE A 133 -8.49 2.49 -20.82
N LYS A 134 -8.38 1.28 -20.26
CA LYS A 134 -9.25 0.15 -20.62
C LYS A 134 -10.72 0.44 -20.30
N HIS A 135 -11.00 1.02 -19.14
CA HIS A 135 -12.35 1.37 -18.71
C HIS A 135 -12.97 2.44 -19.61
N ASN A 136 -12.25 3.53 -19.88
CA ASN A 136 -12.74 4.66 -20.68
C ASN A 136 -13.04 4.28 -22.14
N ALA A 137 -12.38 3.25 -22.66
CA ALA A 137 -12.64 2.74 -24.01
C ALA A 137 -13.78 1.72 -24.08
N ASN A 138 -14.39 1.36 -22.94
CA ASN A 138 -15.31 0.23 -22.80
C ASN A 138 -14.70 -1.10 -23.29
N GLY A 139 -13.39 -1.29 -23.04
CA GLY A 139 -12.61 -2.42 -23.52
C GLY A 139 -11.91 -2.15 -24.85
N TYR A 140 -11.01 -3.07 -25.22
CA TYR A 140 -10.27 -3.02 -26.49
C TYR A 140 -10.36 -4.39 -27.15
N THR A 141 -10.71 -4.42 -28.43
CA THR A 141 -10.67 -5.63 -29.27
C THR A 141 -9.37 -5.74 -30.07
N ASN A 142 -8.73 -4.60 -30.36
CA ASN A 142 -7.46 -4.54 -31.09
C ASN A 142 -6.29 -4.24 -30.13
N TRP A 143 -5.36 -5.20 -30.02
CA TRP A 143 -4.19 -5.11 -29.16
C TRP A 143 -3.24 -3.97 -29.52
N GLU A 144 -2.96 -3.76 -30.81
CA GLU A 144 -2.05 -2.71 -31.25
C GLU A 144 -2.58 -1.32 -30.88
N ARG A 145 -3.88 -1.09 -31.03
CA ARG A 145 -4.53 0.17 -30.61
C ARG A 145 -4.43 0.37 -29.10
N PHE A 146 -4.66 -0.67 -28.32
CA PHE A 146 -4.50 -0.61 -26.86
C PHE A 146 -3.05 -0.30 -26.47
N ARG A 147 -2.09 -1.06 -27.01
CA ARG A 147 -0.65 -0.88 -26.78
C ARG A 147 -0.20 0.54 -27.14
N ASN A 148 -0.56 1.04 -28.32
CA ASN A 148 -0.17 2.38 -28.77
C ASN A 148 -0.77 3.47 -27.88
N ARG A 149 -2.02 3.28 -27.41
CA ARG A 149 -2.65 4.21 -26.46
C ARG A 149 -1.95 4.19 -25.11
N VAL A 150 -1.62 3.02 -24.58
CA VAL A 150 -0.89 2.88 -23.30
C VAL A 150 0.48 3.55 -23.40
N LEU A 151 1.25 3.25 -24.43
CA LEU A 151 2.57 3.87 -24.64
C LEU A 151 2.47 5.40 -24.74
N PHE A 152 1.52 5.90 -25.53
CA PHE A 152 1.31 7.34 -25.67
C PHE A 152 0.95 8.04 -24.35
N VAL A 153 0.00 7.48 -23.58
CA VAL A 153 -0.42 8.08 -22.30
C VAL A 153 0.68 8.01 -21.26
N LEU A 154 1.40 6.88 -21.17
CA LEU A 154 2.48 6.72 -20.20
C LEU A 154 3.73 7.53 -20.55
N SER A 155 3.98 7.79 -21.85
CA SER A 155 5.13 8.59 -22.33
C SER A 155 5.07 10.07 -21.92
N ARG A 156 3.90 10.59 -21.55
CA ARG A 156 3.68 12.00 -21.19
C ARG A 156 3.70 12.26 -19.68
N GLY A 157 3.95 11.26 -18.85
CA GLY A 157 4.06 11.47 -17.41
C GLY A 157 5.47 11.98 -17.05
N PRO A 158 5.62 12.91 -16.09
CA PRO A 158 6.94 13.34 -15.64
C PRO A 158 7.75 12.15 -15.11
N GLU A 159 9.07 12.27 -15.21
CA GLU A 159 10.02 11.20 -14.87
C GLU A 159 9.89 10.71 -13.42
N ASP A 160 9.31 11.53 -12.54
CA ASP A 160 9.08 11.27 -11.12
C ASP A 160 7.70 10.67 -10.77
N GLY A 161 6.82 10.47 -11.77
CA GLY A 161 5.55 9.74 -11.60
C GLY A 161 4.41 10.51 -10.94
N HIS A 162 4.53 11.82 -10.73
CA HIS A 162 3.38 12.66 -10.39
C HIS A 162 2.57 13.00 -11.65
N PRO A 163 1.23 13.12 -11.63
CA PRO A 163 0.53 13.68 -12.78
C PRO A 163 0.91 15.16 -12.92
N ASP A 164 1.33 15.56 -14.11
CA ASP A 164 1.59 16.96 -14.41
C ASP A 164 0.27 17.73 -14.25
N ARG A 165 0.19 18.63 -13.26
CA ARG A 165 -1.06 19.34 -12.92
C ARG A 165 -1.41 20.44 -13.96
N GLN A 166 -0.74 20.44 -15.10
CA GLN A 166 -0.80 21.50 -16.10
C GLN A 166 -1.52 21.12 -17.40
N ASP A 167 -2.38 20.10 -17.40
CA ASP A 167 -3.36 19.97 -18.47
C ASP A 167 -4.59 20.82 -18.15
N LYS A 168 -4.48 22.14 -18.35
CA LYS A 168 -5.67 23.00 -18.47
C LYS A 168 -6.41 22.58 -19.73
N ALA A 169 -7.70 22.30 -19.60
CA ALA A 169 -8.57 22.02 -20.74
C ALA A 169 -8.50 23.18 -21.74
N VAL A 170 -7.96 22.92 -22.93
CA VAL A 170 -8.08 23.85 -24.06
C VAL A 170 -9.55 23.82 -24.48
N ASN A 171 -10.29 24.82 -24.03
CA ASN A 171 -11.69 25.01 -24.41
C ASN A 171 -11.70 25.51 -25.87
N SER A 172 -11.88 24.60 -26.83
CA SER A 172 -12.00 24.93 -28.25
C SER A 172 -13.39 25.47 -28.56
N ARG A 173 -13.68 26.69 -28.10
CA ARG A 173 -14.82 27.49 -28.54
C ARG A 173 -14.46 28.97 -28.55
N GLU A 174 -14.10 29.49 -29.72
CA GLU A 174 -14.13 30.89 -30.17
C GLU A 174 -13.38 30.91 -31.53
N ASN A 175 -13.86 31.39 -32.67
CA ASN A 175 -15.15 31.89 -33.12
C ASN A 175 -15.25 31.55 -34.62
N SER A 176 -16.32 30.88 -35.02
CA SER A 176 -16.82 30.98 -36.40
C SER A 176 -17.78 32.15 -36.41
N SER A 177 -17.40 33.27 -37.01
CA SER A 177 -18.33 34.32 -37.43
C SER A 177 -17.74 35.04 -38.64
N LYS A 178 -18.44 34.81 -39.76
CA LYS A 178 -18.64 35.61 -40.97
C LYS A 178 -17.65 36.72 -41.28
#